data_AF-A0AAV0Y910-F1
#
_entry.id   AF-A0AAV0Y910-F1
#
_cell.length_a   1.000
_cell.length_b   1.000
_cell.length_c   1.000
_cell.angle_alpha   90.00
_cell.angle_beta   90.00
_cell.angle_gamma   90.00
#
_symmetry.space_group_name_H-M   'P 1'
#
loop_
_entity.id
_entity.type
_entity.pdbx_description
1 polymer ?
#
loop_
_entity_poly.entity_id
_entity_poly.type
_entity_poly.pdbx_seq_one_letter_code
_entity_poly.pdbx_strand_id
1 'polypeptide(L)'
;MFVLKHGKLDNFSCFRYENYLQDLKKSIKSIKYPLQEIFNRILESQKISNELPSQLFSPIPSLCNEIIHRIPLPFFNTNDVLFEKIILPYSNTSINIKKEKDKYLMLTNSKIVSVQHIIVSQNKPACLIVKQFLSFSEFTTVPLSSFKIGVYIIDTTKMSELFCVNLTEIKYKCFFIRLSNNLALITSLNHAV
;
A
#
# COMPACT_ATOMS: atom_id res chain seq x y z
N MET A 1 -3.95 30.58 3.84
CA MET A 1 -3.84 30.30 2.39
C MET A 1 -4.93 29.34 1.87
N PHE A 2 -5.39 28.34 2.65
CA PHE A 2 -6.40 27.36 2.22
C PHE A 2 -7.83 27.93 2.05
N VAL A 3 -8.30 28.74 3.00
CA VAL A 3 -9.62 29.41 2.95
C VAL A 3 -9.72 30.38 1.77
N LEU A 4 -8.61 31.05 1.41
CA LEU A 4 -8.54 31.89 0.21
C LEU A 4 -8.65 31.09 -1.09
N LYS A 5 -8.25 29.81 -1.09
CA LYS A 5 -8.34 28.92 -2.27
C LYS A 5 -9.68 28.18 -2.39
N HIS A 6 -10.30 27.79 -1.27
CA HIS A 6 -11.47 26.91 -1.26
C HIS A 6 -12.78 27.59 -0.82
N GLY A 7 -12.74 28.87 -0.47
CA GLY A 7 -13.91 29.63 -0.04
C GLY A 7 -14.23 29.44 1.44
N LYS A 8 -15.47 29.75 1.82
CA LYS A 8 -15.97 29.66 3.20
C LYS A 8 -15.96 28.21 3.68
N LEU A 9 -15.79 27.99 4.99
CA LEU A 9 -15.71 26.66 5.61
C LEU A 9 -16.92 25.76 5.27
N ASP A 10 -18.11 26.37 5.13
CA ASP A 10 -19.35 25.66 4.78
C ASP A 10 -19.34 25.02 3.38
N ASN A 11 -18.45 25.48 2.49
CA ASN A 11 -18.40 25.04 1.10
C ASN A 11 -17.46 23.85 0.87
N PHE A 12 -16.70 23.43 1.88
CA PHE A 12 -15.78 22.31 1.74
C PHE A 12 -15.78 21.42 2.97
N SER A 13 -15.71 20.12 2.75
CA SER A 13 -15.68 19.17 3.86
C SER A 13 -14.29 19.13 4.52
N CYS A 14 -14.26 19.25 5.85
CA CYS A 14 -13.06 19.07 6.65
C CYS A 14 -12.78 17.62 7.06
N PHE A 15 -13.52 16.61 6.57
CA PHE A 15 -13.36 15.19 6.98
C PHE A 15 -11.91 14.70 6.88
N ARG A 16 -11.17 15.11 5.84
CA ARG A 16 -9.75 14.73 5.68
C ARG A 16 -8.84 15.21 6.82
N TYR A 17 -9.22 16.27 7.53
CA TYR A 17 -8.43 16.90 8.58
C TYR A 17 -8.98 16.63 9.98
N GLU A 18 -10.06 15.86 10.11
CA GLU A 18 -10.69 15.57 11.40
C GLU A 18 -9.73 14.83 12.33
N ASN A 19 -9.04 13.82 11.80
CA ASN A 19 -7.99 13.10 12.53
C ASN A 19 -6.85 14.04 12.96
N TYR A 20 -6.47 14.98 12.10
CA TYR A 20 -5.42 15.95 12.41
C TYR A 20 -5.83 16.91 13.53
N LEU A 21 -7.10 17.35 13.56
CA LEU A 21 -7.64 18.15 14.66
C LEU A 21 -7.64 17.38 15.98
N GLN A 22 -7.92 16.08 15.94
CA GLN A 22 -7.85 15.22 17.12
C GLN A 22 -6.42 15.15 17.67
N ASP A 23 -5.42 15.03 16.80
CA ASP A 23 -4.00 15.01 17.21
C ASP A 23 -3.55 16.36 17.75
N LEU A 24 -3.95 17.47 17.12
CA LEU A 24 -3.71 18.82 17.63
C LEU A 24 -4.30 18.99 19.03
N LYS A 25 -5.55 18.57 19.24
CA LYS A 25 -6.22 18.65 20.54
C LYS A 25 -5.52 17.81 21.61
N LYS A 26 -5.11 16.59 21.29
CA LYS A 26 -4.34 15.72 22.20
C LYS A 26 -2.96 16.29 22.53
N SER A 27 -2.40 17.07 21.60
CA SER A 27 -1.09 17.64 21.79
C SER A 27 -1.14 18.67 22.93
N ILE A 28 -2.08 19.60 22.96
CA ILE A 28 -2.14 20.68 23.97
C ILE A 28 -2.13 20.12 25.41
N LYS A 29 -1.11 20.46 26.21
CA LYS A 29 -1.00 20.09 27.63
C LYS A 29 -1.41 21.23 28.56
N SER A 30 -1.34 22.48 28.10
CA SER A 30 -1.66 23.66 28.91
C SER A 30 -2.69 24.57 28.23
N ILE A 31 -3.64 25.08 29.01
CA ILE A 31 -4.70 25.98 28.54
C ILE A 31 -4.24 27.45 28.56
N LYS A 32 -3.11 27.77 29.20
CA LYS A 32 -2.66 29.17 29.33
C LYS A 32 -2.22 29.79 27.99
N TYR A 33 -1.62 29.00 27.09
CA TYR A 33 -1.13 29.48 25.78
C TYR A 33 -1.32 28.43 24.67
N PRO A 34 -2.57 28.04 24.36
CA PRO A 34 -2.84 26.88 23.51
C PRO A 34 -2.34 27.07 22.08
N LEU A 35 -2.46 28.29 21.52
CA LEU A 35 -1.98 28.59 20.17
C LEU A 35 -0.46 28.51 20.05
N GLN A 36 0.26 29.08 21.03
CA GLN A 36 1.72 29.05 21.06
C GLN A 36 2.23 27.62 21.25
N GLU A 37 1.57 26.84 22.10
CA GLU A 37 1.93 25.43 22.32
C GLU A 37 1.71 24.59 21.06
N ILE A 38 0.58 24.76 20.36
CA ILE A 38 0.31 24.11 19.07
C ILE A 38 1.38 24.48 18.05
N PHE A 39 1.68 25.78 17.91
CA PHE A 39 2.67 26.27 16.96
C PHE A 39 4.05 25.65 17.22
N ASN A 40 4.50 25.67 18.48
CA ASN A 40 5.78 25.08 18.87
C ASN A 40 5.83 23.58 18.57
N ARG A 41 4.76 22.83 18.87
CA ARG A 41 4.69 21.38 18.59
C ARG A 41 4.66 21.04 17.11
N ILE A 42 4.00 21.85 16.30
CA ILE A 42 4.04 21.70 14.84
C ILE A 42 5.48 21.93 14.36
N LEU A 43 6.15 22.97 14.83
CA LEU A 43 7.55 23.23 14.49
C LEU A 43 8.49 22.12 14.97
N GLU A 44 8.32 21.61 16.18
CA GLU A 44 9.08 20.46 16.70
C GLU A 44 8.89 19.23 15.82
N SER A 45 7.65 18.88 15.47
CA SER A 45 7.32 17.74 14.62
C SER A 45 7.94 17.89 13.22
N GLN A 46 7.91 19.09 12.65
CA GLN A 46 8.52 19.41 11.36
C GLN A 46 10.05 19.47 11.41
N LYS A 47 10.65 19.83 12.54
CA LYS A 47 12.10 19.75 12.72
C LYS A 47 12.56 18.31 12.79
N ILE A 48 11.90 17.45 13.58
CA ILE A 48 12.18 16.00 13.63
C ILE A 48 11.98 15.38 12.24
N SER A 49 10.79 15.60 11.67
CA SER A 49 10.55 15.90 10.26
C SER A 49 11.74 15.91 9.29
N ASN A 50 12.40 17.05 9.32
CA ASN A 50 13.40 17.50 8.37
C ASN A 50 14.83 17.11 8.79
N GLU A 51 15.04 16.82 10.08
CA GLU A 51 16.32 16.35 10.65
C GLU A 51 16.46 14.83 10.60
N LEU A 52 15.35 14.08 10.45
CA LEU A 52 15.41 12.71 9.96
C LEU A 52 16.06 12.80 8.57
N PRO A 53 17.30 12.31 8.39
CA PRO A 53 17.95 12.46 7.12
C PRO A 53 17.08 11.76 6.09
N SER A 54 16.88 12.39 4.93
CA SER A 54 16.33 11.78 3.72
C SER A 54 17.03 10.45 3.35
N GLN A 55 18.15 10.14 4.01
CA GLN A 55 18.91 8.90 4.00
C GLN A 55 18.25 7.72 4.76
N LEU A 56 17.18 7.91 5.55
CA LEU A 56 16.45 6.79 6.18
C LEU A 56 15.51 6.08 5.19
N PHE A 57 15.15 6.73 4.09
CA PHE A 57 14.49 6.08 2.96
C PHE A 57 15.57 5.60 2.00
N SER A 58 16.12 4.41 2.28
CA SER A 58 16.87 3.68 1.26
C SER A 58 15.98 3.59 0.00
N PRO A 59 16.42 4.03 -1.19
CA PRO A 59 15.65 3.84 -2.42
C PRO A 59 15.47 2.35 -2.75
N ILE A 60 16.25 1.49 -2.10
CA ILE A 60 16.27 0.05 -2.28
C ILE A 60 15.26 -0.56 -1.30
N PRO A 61 14.34 -1.42 -1.79
CA PRO A 61 13.39 -2.11 -0.93
C PRO A 61 14.10 -3.02 0.08
N SER A 62 13.62 -3.04 1.31
CA SER A 62 14.18 -3.94 2.33
C SER A 62 13.58 -5.33 2.17
N LEU A 63 14.45 -6.32 1.99
CA LEU A 63 14.08 -7.72 1.87
C LEU A 63 14.29 -8.41 3.22
N CYS A 64 13.33 -9.23 3.64
CA CYS A 64 13.37 -9.89 4.94
C CYS A 64 13.04 -11.38 4.79
N ASN A 65 13.66 -12.18 5.67
CA ASN A 65 13.45 -13.61 5.81
C ASN A 65 13.71 -14.35 4.49
N GLU A 66 14.98 -14.61 4.20
CA GLU A 66 15.40 -15.42 3.07
C GLU A 66 14.79 -16.83 3.16
N ILE A 67 14.30 -17.33 2.03
CA ILE A 67 13.71 -18.65 1.90
C ILE A 67 14.67 -19.52 1.08
N ILE A 68 15.19 -20.56 1.72
CA ILE A 68 16.01 -21.55 1.03
C ILE A 68 15.10 -22.36 0.11
N HIS A 69 15.37 -22.33 -1.19
CA HIS A 69 14.73 -23.19 -2.16
C HIS A 69 15.79 -24.08 -2.83
N ARG A 70 15.41 -25.33 -3.14
CA ARG A 70 16.31 -26.32 -3.73
C ARG A 70 15.83 -26.87 -5.07
N ILE A 71 14.66 -26.44 -5.52
CA ILE A 71 13.98 -26.97 -6.70
C ILE A 71 13.82 -25.83 -7.72
N PRO A 72 14.51 -25.88 -8.86
CA PRO A 72 14.35 -24.86 -9.89
C PRO A 72 12.90 -24.88 -10.40
N LEU A 73 12.30 -23.70 -10.49
CA LEU A 73 10.99 -23.49 -11.10
C LEU A 73 11.17 -22.68 -12.39
N PRO A 74 10.19 -22.68 -13.31
CA PRO A 74 10.31 -21.94 -14.58
C PRO A 74 10.58 -20.44 -14.42
N PHE A 75 10.32 -19.88 -13.23
CA PHE A 75 10.47 -18.45 -12.94
C PHE A 75 11.70 -18.11 -12.08
N PHE A 76 12.40 -19.10 -11.53
CA PHE A 76 13.60 -18.88 -10.73
C PHE A 76 14.49 -20.12 -10.67
N ASN A 77 15.79 -19.91 -10.79
CA ASN A 77 16.83 -20.92 -10.74
C ASN A 77 17.33 -21.11 -9.31
N THR A 78 18.09 -22.18 -9.08
CA THR A 78 18.76 -22.48 -7.79
C THR A 78 19.65 -21.36 -7.26
N ASN A 79 20.09 -20.46 -8.13
CA ASN A 79 20.96 -19.33 -7.80
C ASN A 79 20.18 -18.07 -7.38
N ASP A 80 18.86 -18.06 -7.55
CA ASP A 80 18.01 -16.95 -7.15
C ASP A 80 17.68 -17.01 -5.67
N VAL A 81 17.68 -15.85 -5.02
CA VAL A 81 17.38 -15.71 -3.60
C VAL A 81 15.90 -15.34 -3.44
N LEU A 82 15.17 -16.15 -2.68
CA LEU A 82 13.76 -15.94 -2.39
C LEU A 82 13.60 -15.25 -1.03
N PHE A 83 12.59 -14.40 -0.92
CA PHE A 83 12.28 -13.71 0.34
C PHE A 83 10.82 -13.87 0.72
N GLU A 84 10.53 -13.91 2.01
CA GLU A 84 9.16 -13.96 2.51
C GLU A 84 8.46 -12.60 2.43
N LYS A 85 9.23 -11.53 2.66
CA LYS A 85 8.71 -10.18 2.84
C LYS A 85 9.59 -9.16 2.14
N ILE A 86 8.94 -8.19 1.52
CA ILE A 86 9.56 -6.99 0.96
C ILE A 86 8.84 -5.76 1.52
N ILE A 87 9.60 -4.72 1.86
CA ILE A 87 9.06 -3.42 2.30
C ILE A 87 9.48 -2.38 1.28
N LEU A 88 8.48 -1.71 0.71
CA LEU A 88 8.69 -0.64 -0.26
C LEU A 88 8.92 0.67 0.49
N PRO A 89 10.02 1.39 0.20
CA PRO A 89 10.51 2.47 1.05
C PRO A 89 9.61 3.72 0.99
N TYR A 90 9.10 4.08 -0.18
CA TYR A 90 8.34 5.32 -0.37
C TYR A 90 6.97 5.33 0.32
N SER A 91 6.29 4.19 0.32
CA SER A 91 4.96 4.04 0.92
C SER A 91 4.96 3.31 2.25
N ASN A 92 6.13 2.85 2.73
CA ASN A 92 6.25 1.92 3.86
C ASN A 92 5.32 0.70 3.73
N THR A 93 5.07 0.28 2.49
CA THR A 93 4.16 -0.80 2.16
C THR A 93 4.88 -2.13 2.32
N SER A 94 4.43 -2.95 3.28
CA SER A 94 4.96 -4.30 3.46
C SER A 94 4.14 -5.33 2.68
N ILE A 95 4.81 -6.11 1.84
CA ILE A 95 4.25 -7.27 1.14
C ILE A 95 4.84 -8.52 1.78
N ASN A 96 3.98 -9.45 2.21
CA ASN A 96 4.41 -10.70 2.83
C ASN A 96 3.62 -11.86 2.24
N ILE A 97 4.33 -12.88 1.76
CA ILE A 97 3.74 -14.02 1.06
C ILE A 97 2.96 -14.95 2.01
N LYS A 98 3.44 -15.12 3.25
CA LYS A 98 2.82 -16.01 4.25
C LYS A 98 1.55 -15.40 4.86
N LYS A 99 1.46 -14.07 4.92
CA LYS A 99 0.29 -13.37 5.46
C LYS A 99 -0.73 -13.10 4.36
N GLU A 100 -1.87 -13.78 4.40
CA GLU A 100 -2.93 -13.65 3.38
C GLU A 100 -3.31 -12.18 3.12
N LYS A 101 -3.47 -11.38 4.17
CA LYS A 101 -3.83 -9.96 4.05
C LYS A 101 -2.80 -9.08 3.32
N ASP A 102 -1.54 -9.52 3.20
CA ASP A 102 -0.43 -8.70 2.71
C ASP A 102 0.05 -9.08 1.30
N LYS A 103 -0.57 -10.07 0.65
CA LYS A 103 -0.11 -10.60 -0.64
C LYS A 103 -0.83 -10.06 -1.88
N TYR A 104 -1.81 -9.16 -1.72
CA TYR A 104 -2.64 -8.68 -2.84
C TYR A 104 -2.24 -7.28 -3.29
N LEU A 105 -2.10 -7.09 -4.60
CA LEU A 105 -1.66 -5.86 -5.22
C LEU A 105 -2.53 -5.51 -6.44
N MET A 106 -2.63 -4.23 -6.75
CA MET A 106 -3.15 -3.73 -8.02
C MET A 106 -2.00 -3.12 -8.82
N LEU A 107 -1.88 -3.55 -10.07
CA LEU A 107 -0.86 -3.07 -11.00
C LEU A 107 -1.28 -1.77 -11.70
N THR A 108 -0.34 -1.10 -12.36
CA THR A 108 -0.59 0.14 -13.14
C THR A 108 -1.60 -0.06 -14.27
N ASN A 109 -1.65 -1.26 -14.84
CA ASN A 109 -2.66 -1.69 -15.82
C ASN A 109 -4.00 -2.09 -15.21
N SER A 110 -4.24 -1.79 -13.93
CA SER A 110 -5.47 -2.11 -13.17
C SER A 110 -5.75 -3.62 -13.00
N LYS A 111 -4.77 -4.49 -13.27
CA LYS A 111 -4.88 -5.91 -12.96
C LYS A 111 -4.68 -6.14 -11.47
N ILE A 112 -5.52 -7.00 -10.90
CA ILE A 112 -5.41 -7.41 -9.50
C ILE A 112 -4.66 -8.74 -9.44
N VAL A 113 -3.61 -8.78 -8.62
CA VAL A 113 -2.70 -9.92 -8.53
C VAL A 113 -2.48 -10.36 -7.09
N SER A 114 -2.21 -11.65 -6.92
CA SER A 114 -1.74 -12.26 -5.67
C SER A 114 -0.28 -12.65 -5.82
N VAL A 115 0.58 -12.12 -4.95
CA VAL A 115 2.00 -12.44 -4.87
C VAL A 115 2.18 -13.86 -4.35
N GLN A 116 2.98 -14.65 -5.06
CA GLN A 116 3.33 -16.03 -4.71
C GLN A 116 4.78 -16.12 -4.26
N HIS A 117 5.69 -15.41 -4.93
CA HIS A 117 7.10 -15.38 -4.59
C HIS A 117 7.69 -13.98 -4.76
N ILE A 118 8.70 -13.66 -3.96
CA ILE A 118 9.55 -12.48 -4.09
C ILE A 118 10.94 -13.00 -4.38
N ILE A 119 11.52 -12.60 -5.50
CA ILE A 119 12.81 -13.11 -5.96
C ILE A 119 13.79 -11.98 -6.19
N VAL A 120 15.06 -12.26 -5.94
CA VAL A 120 16.19 -11.46 -6.37
C VAL A 120 17.14 -12.36 -7.13
N SER A 121 17.27 -12.08 -8.43
CA SER A 121 18.27 -12.72 -9.26
C SER A 121 19.61 -11.99 -9.20
N GLN A 122 20.69 -12.71 -9.49
CA GLN A 122 22.04 -12.14 -9.54
C GLN A 122 22.07 -10.90 -10.44
N ASN A 123 22.48 -9.77 -9.87
CA ASN A 123 22.60 -8.46 -10.54
C ASN A 123 21.29 -7.88 -11.12
N LYS A 124 20.12 -8.34 -10.69
CA LYS A 124 18.82 -7.77 -11.09
C LYS A 124 18.07 -7.21 -9.88
N PRO A 125 17.23 -6.17 -10.09
CA PRO A 125 16.36 -5.69 -9.03
C PRO A 125 15.38 -6.78 -8.58
N ALA A 126 14.88 -6.66 -7.35
CA ALA A 126 13.85 -7.55 -6.84
C ALA A 126 12.61 -7.52 -7.74
N CYS A 127 12.01 -8.69 -7.98
CA CYS A 127 10.77 -8.81 -8.73
C CYS A 127 9.81 -9.78 -8.05
N LEU A 128 8.53 -9.69 -8.44
CA LEU A 128 7.45 -10.45 -7.85
C LEU A 128 6.95 -11.48 -8.85
N ILE A 129 6.79 -12.72 -8.39
CA ILE A 129 6.06 -13.74 -9.15
C ILE A 129 4.64 -13.78 -8.61
N VAL A 130 3.68 -13.55 -9.51
CA VAL A 130 2.28 -13.32 -9.13
C VAL A 130 1.33 -14.16 -9.97
N LYS A 131 0.09 -14.31 -9.48
CA LYS A 131 -1.06 -14.78 -10.25
C LYS A 131 -2.10 -13.68 -10.37
N GLN A 132 -2.68 -13.49 -11.54
CA GLN A 132 -3.73 -12.51 -11.80
C GLN A 132 -5.12 -13.11 -11.59
N PHE A 133 -6.04 -12.35 -10.99
CA PHE A 133 -7.47 -12.68 -10.99
C PHE A 133 -8.06 -12.33 -12.36
N LEU A 134 -8.61 -13.34 -13.04
CA LEU A 134 -9.13 -13.19 -14.40
C LEU A 134 -10.58 -12.71 -14.44
N SER A 135 -11.33 -12.96 -13.36
CA SER A 135 -12.75 -12.63 -13.27
C SER A 135 -12.98 -11.72 -12.07
N PHE A 136 -13.52 -10.53 -12.36
CA PHE A 136 -13.96 -9.60 -11.33
C PHE A 136 -15.19 -8.81 -11.81
N SER A 137 -16.02 -8.38 -10.86
CA SER A 137 -17.26 -7.64 -11.09
C SER A 137 -17.40 -6.47 -10.11
N GLU A 138 -18.29 -5.54 -10.43
CA GLU A 138 -18.61 -4.43 -9.52
C GLU A 138 -19.30 -4.96 -8.25
N PHE A 139 -18.97 -4.35 -7.11
CA PHE A 139 -19.64 -4.60 -5.84
C PHE A 139 -20.96 -3.84 -5.76
N THR A 140 -20.98 -2.59 -6.21
CA THR A 140 -22.17 -1.74 -6.29
C THR A 140 -22.01 -0.71 -7.41
N THR A 141 -23.12 -0.38 -8.06
CA THR A 141 -23.22 0.70 -9.06
C THR A 141 -23.79 1.98 -8.46
N VAL A 142 -24.37 1.92 -7.26
CA VAL A 142 -25.11 3.02 -6.62
C VAL A 142 -24.48 3.35 -5.25
N PRO A 143 -24.27 4.64 -4.90
CA PRO A 143 -24.50 5.85 -5.72
C PRO A 143 -23.41 6.08 -6.80
N LEU A 144 -22.33 5.31 -6.77
CA LEU A 144 -21.19 5.41 -7.69
C LEU A 144 -20.64 4.01 -7.95
N SER A 145 -20.19 3.75 -9.19
CA SER A 145 -19.53 2.50 -9.57
C SER A 145 -18.34 2.20 -8.66
N SER A 146 -18.34 1.00 -8.10
CA SER A 146 -17.31 0.53 -7.19
C SER A 146 -15.94 0.45 -7.87
N PHE A 147 -15.88 0.24 -9.20
CA PHE A 147 -14.62 0.29 -9.96
C PHE A 147 -13.96 1.66 -9.91
N LYS A 148 -14.73 2.75 -9.91
CA LYS A 148 -14.18 4.11 -9.78
C LYS A 148 -13.63 4.35 -8.38
N ILE A 149 -14.23 3.71 -7.37
CA ILE A 149 -13.80 3.77 -5.97
C ILE A 149 -12.56 2.87 -5.73
N GLY A 150 -12.33 1.88 -6.61
CA GLY A 150 -11.27 0.89 -6.45
C GLY A 150 -11.72 -0.33 -5.63
N VAL A 151 -13.01 -0.66 -5.65
CA VAL A 151 -13.61 -1.82 -4.97
C VAL A 151 -14.13 -2.83 -6.01
N TYR A 152 -13.75 -4.08 -5.84
CA TYR A 152 -13.98 -5.17 -6.79
C TYR A 152 -14.44 -6.44 -6.06
N ILE A 153 -15.37 -7.18 -6.65
CA ILE A 153 -15.61 -8.58 -6.28
C ILE A 153 -14.77 -9.43 -7.23
N ILE A 154 -13.98 -10.36 -6.70
CA ILE A 154 -13.14 -11.27 -7.48
C ILE A 154 -13.54 -12.73 -7.24
N ASP A 155 -13.41 -13.55 -8.28
CA ASP A 155 -13.50 -15.01 -8.17
C ASP A 155 -12.12 -15.59 -7.84
N THR A 156 -11.99 -16.22 -6.68
CA THR A 156 -10.71 -16.79 -6.21
C THR A 156 -10.32 -18.08 -6.92
N THR A 157 -11.24 -18.70 -7.66
CA THR A 157 -10.97 -19.95 -8.40
C THR A 157 -10.34 -19.71 -9.77
N LYS A 158 -10.61 -18.55 -10.38
CA LYS A 158 -10.16 -18.20 -11.73
C LYS A 158 -8.91 -17.33 -11.70
N MET A 159 -7.77 -17.99 -11.64
CA MET A 159 -6.45 -17.35 -11.63
C MET A 159 -5.65 -17.68 -12.89
N SER A 160 -4.82 -16.74 -13.34
CA SER A 160 -3.88 -16.96 -14.44
C SER A 160 -2.74 -17.92 -14.05
N GLU A 161 -1.97 -18.31 -15.06
CA GLU A 161 -0.62 -18.83 -14.84
C GLU A 161 0.27 -17.78 -14.15
N LEU A 162 1.37 -18.26 -13.58
CA LEU A 162 2.36 -17.41 -12.93
C LEU A 162 3.05 -16.51 -13.96
N PHE A 163 3.31 -15.26 -13.58
CA PHE A 163 4.15 -14.36 -14.37
C PHE A 163 4.93 -13.42 -13.47
N CYS A 164 5.99 -12.82 -14.03
CA CYS A 164 6.89 -11.92 -13.32
C CYS A 164 6.44 -10.46 -13.49
N VAL A 165 6.54 -9.68 -12.41
CA VAL A 165 6.17 -8.28 -12.34
C VAL A 165 7.28 -7.47 -11.65
N ASN A 166 7.65 -6.34 -12.25
CA ASN A 166 8.58 -5.40 -11.64
C ASN A 166 7.89 -4.55 -10.55
N LEU A 167 8.63 -4.14 -9.53
CA LEU A 167 8.12 -3.28 -8.45
C LEU A 167 7.59 -1.93 -8.96
N THR A 168 8.11 -1.44 -10.08
CA THR A 168 7.64 -0.21 -10.74
C THR A 168 6.22 -0.31 -11.31
N GLU A 169 5.71 -1.52 -11.51
CA GLU A 169 4.36 -1.76 -12.03
C GLU A 169 3.30 -1.81 -10.92
N ILE A 170 3.71 -1.72 -9.66
CA ILE A 170 2.77 -1.73 -8.52
C ILE A 170 2.14 -0.34 -8.41
N LYS A 171 0.80 -0.30 -8.45
CA LYS A 171 0.03 0.93 -8.28
C LYS A 171 -0.45 1.11 -6.84
N TYR A 172 -1.08 0.08 -6.30
CA TYR A 172 -1.63 0.09 -4.94
C TYR A 172 -1.49 -1.27 -4.28
N LYS A 173 -1.36 -1.26 -2.95
CA LYS A 173 -1.65 -2.45 -2.15
C LYS A 173 -3.16 -2.62 -2.01
N CYS A 174 -3.60 -3.87 -1.99
CA CYS A 174 -5.00 -4.22 -1.88
C CYS A 174 -5.33 -4.80 -0.50
N PHE A 175 -6.48 -4.40 0.03
CA PHE A 175 -7.12 -5.07 1.15
C PHE A 175 -8.07 -6.14 0.61
N PHE A 176 -8.03 -7.33 1.21
CA PHE A 176 -8.77 -8.51 0.78
C PHE A 176 -9.68 -9.00 1.90
N ILE A 177 -10.96 -9.21 1.57
CA ILE A 177 -11.97 -9.77 2.47
C ILE A 177 -12.63 -10.94 1.77
N ARG A 178 -12.59 -12.11 2.40
CA ARG A 178 -13.31 -13.27 1.87
C ARG A 178 -14.82 -13.12 2.13
N LEU A 179 -15.63 -13.27 1.09
CA LEU A 179 -17.10 -13.23 1.19
C LEU A 179 -17.68 -14.64 1.27
N SER A 180 -17.16 -15.55 0.44
CA SER A 180 -17.56 -16.96 0.40
C SER A 180 -16.39 -17.85 0.02
N ASN A 181 -16.64 -19.13 -0.25
CA ASN A 181 -15.58 -20.06 -0.67
C ASN A 181 -14.91 -19.62 -1.98
N ASN A 182 -15.67 -19.03 -2.90
CA ASN A 182 -15.18 -18.72 -4.25
C ASN A 182 -15.10 -17.22 -4.53
N LEU A 183 -15.71 -16.38 -3.68
CA LEU A 183 -15.77 -14.93 -3.89
C LEU A 183 -15.07 -14.18 -2.77
N ALA A 184 -14.37 -13.12 -3.16
CA ALA A 184 -13.75 -12.18 -2.23
C ALA A 184 -13.95 -10.75 -2.71
N LEU A 185 -14.00 -9.82 -1.76
CA LEU A 185 -13.97 -8.39 -2.02
C LEU A 185 -12.53 -7.90 -1.90
N ILE A 186 -12.08 -7.16 -2.90
CA ILE A 186 -10.80 -6.48 -2.91
C ILE A 186 -11.02 -4.98 -3.02
N THR A 187 -10.29 -4.21 -2.23
CA THR A 187 -10.25 -2.74 -2.32
C THR A 187 -8.83 -2.21 -2.35
N SER A 188 -8.55 -1.24 -3.22
CA SER A 188 -7.25 -0.57 -3.27
C SER A 188 -7.08 0.36 -2.07
N LEU A 189 -5.94 0.26 -1.39
CA LEU A 189 -5.59 1.17 -0.31
C LEU A 189 -5.03 2.48 -0.93
N ASN A 190 -5.65 3.61 -0.59
CA ASN A 190 -5.38 4.94 -1.18
C ASN A 190 -4.00 5.55 -0.87
N HIS A 191 -3.08 4.78 -0.31
CA HIS A 191 -1.68 5.16 -0.24
C HIS A 191 -1.03 4.72 -1.57
N ALA A 192 -0.77 5.68 -2.46
CA ALA A 192 0.04 5.42 -3.63
C ALA A 192 1.38 4.83 -3.17
N VAL A 193 1.75 3.69 -3.77
CA VAL A 193 2.94 2.94 -3.40
C VAL A 193 4.21 3.64 -3.84
#